data_AF-A0A952CJ52-F1
#
_entry.id   AF-A0A952CJ52-F1
#
_cell.length_a   1.000
_cell.length_b   1.000
_cell.length_c   1.000
_cell.angle_alpha   90.00
_cell.angle_beta   90.00
_cell.angle_gamma   90.00
#
_symmetry.space_group_name_H-M   'P 1'
#
loop_
_entity.id
_entity.type
_entity.pdbx_description
1 polymer ?
#
loop_
_entity_poly.entity_id
_entity_poly.type
_entity_poly.pdbx_seq_one_letter_code
_entity_poly.pdbx_strand_id
1 'polypeptide(L)'
;MGEDPLKDVHPASEWRFRAAIVALLVLAVAAGHWWTPRGDGELHALHVLLRKLFLLPVVLAAIWFNLRGAVGAAGAVTMLYAPLIDVLRQLARPLRDHVW
;
A
#
# COMPACT_ATOMS: atom_id res chain seq x y z
N MET A 1 8.20 33.65 -31.47
CA MET A 1 8.97 32.42 -31.22
C MET A 1 8.99 32.23 -29.71
N GLY A 2 7.94 31.61 -29.18
CA GLY A 2 7.76 31.41 -27.75
C GLY A 2 8.48 30.12 -27.36
N GLU A 3 9.42 30.22 -26.44
CA GLU A 3 10.02 29.07 -25.78
C GLU A 3 8.87 28.28 -25.13
N ASP A 4 8.71 27.01 -25.48
CA ASP A 4 7.72 26.14 -24.83
C ASP A 4 8.13 25.95 -23.36
N PRO A 5 7.36 26.48 -22.38
CA PRO A 5 7.70 26.39 -20.96
C PRO A 5 7.70 24.95 -20.42
N LEU A 6 7.25 23.97 -21.23
CA LEU A 6 7.23 22.56 -20.86
C LEU A 6 8.52 21.81 -21.22
N LYS A 7 9.47 22.41 -21.97
CA LYS A 7 10.73 21.74 -22.32
C LYS A 7 11.66 21.52 -21.12
N ASP A 8 11.43 22.25 -20.03
CA ASP A 8 12.30 22.28 -18.84
C ASP A 8 11.86 21.27 -17.76
N VAL A 9 10.73 20.58 -17.98
CA VAL A 9 10.31 19.50 -17.08
C VAL A 9 11.23 18.31 -17.33
N HIS A 10 12.34 18.28 -16.58
CA HIS A 10 13.27 17.17 -16.64
C HIS A 10 12.51 15.86 -16.41
N PRO A 11 12.76 14.80 -17.21
CA PRO A 11 12.07 13.51 -17.06
C PRO A 11 12.21 12.92 -15.64
N ALA A 12 13.24 13.34 -14.90
CA ALA A 12 13.44 13.01 -13.50
C ALA A 12 12.41 13.65 -12.54
N SER A 13 11.91 14.87 -12.80
CA SER A 13 10.93 15.52 -11.91
C SER A 13 9.55 14.85 -12.01
N GLU A 14 9.12 14.49 -13.22
CA GLU A 14 7.90 13.71 -13.42
C GLU A 14 7.99 12.33 -12.79
N TRP A 15 9.13 11.65 -12.95
CA TRP A 15 9.37 10.37 -12.33
C TRP A 15 9.26 10.46 -10.80
N ARG A 16 9.91 11.47 -10.19
CA ARG A 16 9.85 11.72 -8.74
C ARG A 16 8.42 12.03 -8.29
N PHE A 17 7.68 12.81 -9.05
CA PHE A 17 6.30 13.15 -8.74
C PHE A 17 5.39 11.91 -8.77
N ARG A 18 5.47 11.10 -9.82
CA ARG A 18 4.74 9.83 -9.94
C ARG A 18 5.09 8.87 -8.79
N ALA A 19 6.37 8.80 -8.42
CA ALA A 19 6.85 7.95 -7.34
C ALA A 19 6.32 8.43 -5.98
N ALA A 20 6.30 9.76 -5.76
CA ALA A 20 5.72 10.37 -4.57
C ALA A 20 4.21 10.08 -4.44
N ILE A 21 3.45 10.13 -5.54
CA ILE A 21 2.03 9.77 -5.54
C ILE A 21 1.82 8.31 -5.14
N VAL A 22 2.56 7.38 -5.76
CA VAL A 22 2.46 5.95 -5.43
C VAL A 22 2.82 5.71 -3.96
N ALA A 23 3.91 6.31 -3.47
CA ALA A 23 4.33 6.19 -2.07
C ALA A 23 3.28 6.74 -1.10
N LEU A 24 2.73 7.93 -1.38
CA LEU A 24 1.66 8.52 -0.57
C LEU A 24 0.40 7.67 -0.56
N LEU A 25 0.01 7.08 -1.69
CA LEU A 25 -1.12 6.16 -1.77
C LEU A 25 -0.89 4.90 -0.94
N VAL A 26 0.29 4.28 -1.05
CA VAL A 26 0.64 3.11 -0.23
C VAL A 26 0.54 3.46 1.26
N LEU A 27 1.11 4.59 1.67
CA LEU A 27 1.10 5.03 3.07
C LEU A 27 -0.30 5.39 3.56
N ALA A 28 -1.12 6.09 2.76
CA ALA A 28 -2.46 6.48 3.14
C ALA A 28 -3.39 5.27 3.30
N VAL A 29 -3.32 4.31 2.36
CA VAL A 29 -4.10 3.07 2.44
C VAL A 29 -3.63 2.20 3.60
N ALA A 30 -2.31 2.11 3.83
CA ALA A 30 -1.76 1.40 4.99
C ALA A 30 -2.19 2.03 6.32
N ALA A 31 -2.12 3.36 6.45
CA ALA A 31 -2.56 4.08 7.63
C ALA A 31 -4.06 3.86 7.90
N GLY A 32 -4.90 3.97 6.87
CA GLY A 32 -6.34 3.70 6.98
C GLY A 32 -6.63 2.25 7.38
N HIS A 33 -5.90 1.29 6.80
CA HIS A 33 -6.06 -0.13 7.11
C HIS A 33 -5.70 -0.46 8.57
N TRP A 34 -4.69 0.22 9.13
CA TRP A 34 -4.32 0.09 10.54
C TRP A 34 -5.29 0.80 11.49
N TRP A 35 -5.89 1.92 11.06
CA TRP A 35 -6.86 2.66 11.87
C TRP A 35 -8.23 1.96 11.95
N THR A 36 -8.57 1.12 10.98
CA THR A 36 -9.89 0.47 10.95
C THR A 36 -9.95 -0.79 11.82
N PRO A 37 -10.91 -0.86 12.77
CA PRO A 37 -11.11 -2.06 13.59
C PRO A 37 -11.44 -3.29 12.75
N ARG A 38 -10.82 -4.44 13.08
CA ARG A 38 -11.06 -5.73 12.40
C ARG A 38 -12.36 -6.44 12.84
N GLY A 39 -13.12 -5.86 13.77
CA GLY A 39 -14.33 -6.47 14.34
C GLY A 39 -15.62 -6.20 13.55
N ASP A 40 -16.70 -6.86 13.92
CA ASP A 40 -18.02 -6.87 13.23
C ASP A 40 -18.86 -5.60 13.44
N GLY A 41 -18.21 -4.44 13.57
CA GLY A 41 -18.87 -3.13 13.71
C GLY A 41 -19.07 -2.41 12.37
N GLU A 42 -19.67 -1.21 12.41
CA GLU A 42 -19.94 -0.38 11.22
C GLU A 42 -18.70 -0.07 10.37
N LEU A 43 -17.50 -0.15 10.95
CA LEU A 43 -16.22 0.09 10.27
C LEU A 43 -15.65 -1.14 9.54
N HIS A 44 -16.29 -2.31 9.63
CA HIS A 44 -15.87 -3.53 8.93
C HIS A 44 -15.88 -3.34 7.41
N ALA A 45 -16.92 -2.70 6.88
CA ALA A 45 -17.03 -2.40 5.45
C ALA A 45 -15.86 -1.51 4.98
N LEU A 46 -15.47 -0.52 5.78
CA LEU A 46 -14.34 0.35 5.50
C LEU A 46 -13.01 -0.42 5.53
N HIS A 47 -12.84 -1.32 6.51
CA HIS A 47 -11.68 -2.21 6.58
C HIS A 47 -11.53 -3.09 5.33
N VAL A 48 -12.64 -3.67 4.86
CA VAL A 48 -12.68 -4.49 3.63
C VAL A 48 -12.43 -3.66 2.38
N LEU A 49 -12.94 -2.42 2.34
CA LEU A 49 -12.70 -1.50 1.24
C LEU A 49 -11.23 -1.09 1.17
N LEU A 50 -10.62 -0.69 2.30
CA LEU A 50 -9.19 -0.36 2.40
C LEU A 50 -8.29 -1.51 1.96
N ARG A 51 -8.69 -2.76 2.28
CA ARG A 51 -8.01 -3.96 1.77
C ARG A 51 -7.99 -4.02 0.24
N LYS A 52 -9.10 -3.63 -0.41
CA LYS A 52 -9.18 -3.57 -1.88
C LYS A 52 -8.41 -2.38 -2.45
N LEU A 53 -8.34 -1.26 -1.72
CA LEU A 53 -7.59 -0.07 -2.15
C LEU A 53 -6.08 -0.31 -2.28
N PHE A 54 -5.52 -1.30 -1.59
CA PHE A 54 -4.10 -1.65 -1.75
C PHE A 54 -3.72 -2.09 -3.17
N LEU A 55 -4.69 -2.49 -4.00
CA LEU A 55 -4.46 -2.79 -5.41
C LEU A 55 -4.16 -1.52 -6.23
N LEU A 56 -4.72 -0.39 -5.83
CA LEU A 56 -4.66 0.87 -6.56
C LEU A 56 -3.21 1.41 -6.71
N PRO A 57 -2.38 1.50 -5.65
CA PRO A 57 -0.99 1.90 -5.81
C PRO A 57 -0.16 0.88 -6.64
N VAL A 58 -0.49 -0.41 -6.61
CA VAL A 58 0.22 -1.45 -7.37
C VAL A 58 -0.07 -1.33 -8.87
N VAL A 59 -1.35 -1.16 -9.24
CA VAL A 59 -1.77 -0.96 -10.64
C VAL A 59 -1.21 0.36 -11.17
N LEU A 60 -1.26 1.43 -10.37
CA LEU A 60 -0.73 2.73 -10.76
C LEU A 60 0.79 2.68 -10.97
N ALA A 61 1.51 1.95 -10.11
CA ALA A 61 2.94 1.70 -10.29
C ALA A 61 3.24 0.88 -11.54
N ALA A 62 2.39 -0.10 -11.90
CA ALA A 62 2.51 -0.86 -13.14
C ALA A 62 2.36 0.03 -14.38
N ILE A 63 1.40 0.96 -14.36
CA ILE A 63 1.15 1.88 -15.48
C ILE A 63 2.32 2.85 -15.66
N TRP A 64 2.89 3.39 -14.57
CA TRP A 64 3.92 4.43 -14.67
C TRP A 64 5.36 3.93 -14.71
N PHE A 65 5.64 2.76 -14.14
CA PHE A 65 7.00 2.23 -13.97
C PHE A 65 7.14 0.81 -14.52
N ASN A 66 6.15 0.35 -15.29
CA ASN A 66 6.06 -1.00 -15.82
C ASN A 66 6.13 -2.06 -14.70
N LEU A 67 6.50 -3.29 -15.08
CA LEU A 67 6.60 -4.42 -14.17
C LEU A 67 7.51 -4.17 -12.96
N ARG A 68 8.60 -3.41 -13.12
CA ARG A 68 9.55 -3.14 -12.04
C ARG A 68 8.94 -2.34 -10.89
N GLY A 69 8.18 -1.29 -11.20
CA GLY A 69 7.50 -0.53 -10.15
C GLY A 69 6.30 -1.27 -9.57
N ALA A 70 5.60 -2.07 -10.37
CA ALA A 70 4.54 -2.94 -9.88
C ALA A 70 5.06 -3.91 -8.80
N VAL A 71 6.19 -4.58 -9.06
CA VAL A 71 6.83 -5.50 -8.11
C VAL A 71 7.31 -4.77 -6.86
N GLY A 72 7.91 -3.58 -7.00
CA GLY A 72 8.34 -2.77 -5.86
C GLY A 72 7.17 -2.32 -4.99
N ALA A 73 6.10 -1.81 -5.60
CA ALA A 73 4.90 -1.37 -4.90
C ALA A 73 4.17 -2.54 -4.23
N ALA A 74 4.04 -3.68 -4.92
CA ALA A 74 3.46 -4.90 -4.36
C ALA A 74 4.28 -5.38 -3.15
N GLY A 75 5.62 -5.40 -3.25
CA GLY A 75 6.49 -5.74 -2.13
C GLY A 75 6.32 -4.81 -0.92
N ALA A 76 6.28 -3.50 -1.15
CA ALA A 76 6.05 -2.52 -0.10
C ALA A 76 4.66 -2.69 0.56
N VAL A 77 3.62 -2.86 -0.25
CA VAL A 77 2.26 -3.16 0.22
C VAL A 77 2.25 -4.45 1.03
N THR A 78 2.85 -5.54 0.53
CA THR A 78 2.95 -6.80 1.27
C THR A 78 3.71 -6.64 2.57
N MET A 79 4.79 -5.87 2.62
CA MET A 79 5.52 -5.59 3.87
C MET A 79 4.70 -4.76 4.88
N LEU A 80 3.85 -3.85 4.41
CA LEU A 80 3.01 -2.99 5.27
C LEU A 80 1.69 -3.66 5.67
N TYR A 81 1.18 -4.56 4.82
CA TYR A 81 -0.09 -5.27 4.97
C TYR A 81 0.08 -6.61 5.70
N ALA A 82 1.09 -7.40 5.35
CA ALA A 82 1.14 -8.83 5.66
C ALA A 82 1.92 -9.29 6.91
N PRO A 83 3.08 -8.76 7.36
CA PRO A 83 4.04 -9.73 7.91
C PRO A 83 4.04 -9.95 9.42
N LEU A 84 3.82 -8.95 10.28
CA LEU A 84 4.05 -9.17 11.73
C LEU A 84 2.84 -9.76 12.44
N ILE A 85 1.63 -9.38 12.00
CA ILE A 85 0.38 -9.63 12.71
C ILE A 85 -0.04 -11.10 12.65
N ASP A 86 0.26 -11.82 11.57
CA ASP A 86 -0.12 -13.22 11.42
C ASP A 86 0.96 -14.19 11.89
N VAL A 87 2.22 -13.75 11.92
CA VAL A 87 3.33 -14.52 12.48
C VAL A 87 3.28 -14.53 14.02
N LEU A 88 2.95 -13.40 14.67
CA LEU A 88 2.79 -13.33 16.13
C LEU A 88 1.53 -14.05 16.63
N ARG A 89 0.45 -14.03 15.84
CA ARG A 89 -0.75 -14.83 16.14
C ARG A 89 -0.51 -16.34 16.07
N GLN A 90 0.49 -16.80 15.32
CA GLN A 90 0.78 -18.23 15.16
C GLN A 90 1.72 -18.77 16.25
N LEU A 91 2.64 -17.96 16.78
CA LEU A 91 3.50 -18.39 17.89
C LEU A 91 2.77 -18.49 19.24
N ALA A 92 1.70 -17.71 19.46
CA ALA A 92 0.96 -17.67 20.72
C ALA A 92 -0.26 -18.61 20.78
N ARG A 93 -0.57 -19.34 19.70
CA ARG A 93 -1.67 -20.33 19.67
C ARG A 93 -1.42 -21.55 20.59
N PRO A 94 -0.23 -22.18 20.62
CA PRO A 94 -0.03 -23.43 21.36
C PRO A 94 -0.18 -23.35 22.89
N LEU A 95 0.04 -22.17 23.50
CA LEU A 95 -0.14 -21.97 24.95
C LEU A 95 -1.61 -21.80 25.36
N ARG A 96 -2.48 -21.48 24.39
CA ARG A 96 -3.91 -21.31 24.60
C ARG A 96 -4.65 -22.64 24.64
N ASP A 97 -4.10 -23.66 23.99
CA ASP A 97 -4.78 -24.93 23.74
C ASP A 97 -4.38 -26.02 24.77
N HIS A 98 -3.52 -25.68 25.76
CA HIS A 98 -3.07 -26.56 26.86
C HIS A 98 -3.55 -26.11 28.25
N VAL A 99 -4.40 -25.09 28.31
CA VAL A 99 -5.14 -24.70 29.51
C VAL A 99 -6.60 -24.98 29.16
N TRP A 100 -7.19 -25.99 29.82
CA TRP A 100 -8.49 -26.65 29.60
C TRP A 100 -8.44 -27.93 28.75
#